data_AF-A0A0G0UI39-F1
#
_entry.id   AF-A0A0G0UI39-F1
#
_cell.length_a   1.000
_cell.length_b   1.000
_cell.length_c   1.000
_cell.angle_alpha   90.00
_cell.angle_beta   90.00
_cell.angle_gamma   90.00
#
_symmetry.space_group_name_H-M   'P 1'
#
loop_
_entity.id
_entity.type
_entity.pdbx_description
1 polymer ?
#
loop_
_entity_poly.entity_id
_entity_poly.type
_entity_poly.pdbx_seq_one_letter_code
_entity_poly.pdbx_strand_id
1 'polypeptide(L)' 'MTNLKHKFGKEIIQKLQERLGIKNPMAVPRVVKIMVNTSMKDFLSDKKNIEKSREELGLITG' A
#
# COMPACT_ATOMS: atom_id res chain seq x y z
N MET A 1 -8.31 16.12 1.84
CA MET A 1 -7.61 14.85 1.51
C MET A 1 -6.11 15.07 1.63
N THR A 2 -5.43 14.31 2.49
CA THR A 2 -3.97 14.40 2.65
C THR A 2 -3.30 13.81 1.41
N ASN A 3 -2.68 14.63 0.57
CA ASN A 3 -2.02 14.17 -0.64
C ASN A 3 -0.68 13.50 -0.28
N LEU A 4 -0.70 12.18 -0.07
CA LEU A 4 0.47 11.38 0.28
C LEU A 4 1.60 11.53 -0.75
N LYS A 5 1.28 11.69 -2.04
CA LYS A 5 2.27 11.93 -3.10
C LYS A 5 3.00 13.27 -2.90
N HIS A 6 2.27 14.30 -2.49
CA HIS A 6 2.84 15.61 -2.21
C HIS A 6 3.75 15.59 -0.98
N LYS A 7 3.26 14.98 0.12
CA LYS A 7 4.05 14.81 1.35
C LYS A 7 5.31 13.98 1.11
N PHE A 8 5.18 12.90 0.31
CA PHE A 8 6.32 12.06 -0.06
C PHE A 8 7.38 12.86 -0.83
N GLY A 9 6.98 13.62 -1.85
CA GLY A 9 7.89 14.40 -2.69
C GLY A 9 8.60 15.53 -1.95
N LYS A 10 7.91 16.23 -1.04
CA LYS A 10 8.46 17.41 -0.36
C LYS A 10 9.23 17.09 0.91
N GLU A 11 8.68 16.23 1.77
CA GLU A 11 9.20 16.05 3.13
C GLU A 11 9.92 14.72 3.32
N ILE A 12 9.37 13.63 2.76
CA ILE A 12 9.85 12.28 3.05
C ILE A 12 11.14 11.99 2.29
N ILE A 13 11.28 12.44 1.05
CA ILE A 13 12.51 12.25 0.26
C ILE A 13 13.71 12.86 0.99
N GLN A 14 13.62 14.12 1.43
CA GLN A 14 14.73 14.80 2.12
C GLN A 14 15.12 14.07 3.41
N LYS A 15 14.13 13.71 4.25
CA LYS A 15 14.37 12.95 5.48
C LYS A 15 15.00 11.57 5.22
N LEU A 16 14.62 10.90 4.13
CA LEU A 16 15.21 9.61 3.76
C LEU A 16 16.62 9.76 3.20
N GLN A 17 16.91 10.81 2.43
CA GLN A 17 18.26 11.08 1.94
C GLN A 17 19.24 11.31 3.08
N GLU A 18 18.86 12.11 4.09
CA GLU A 18 19.68 12.35 5.28
C GLU A 18 19.89 11.08 6.10
N ARG A 19 18.81 10.32 6.37
CA ARG A 19 18.88 9.09 7.17
C ARG A 19 19.68 7.97 6.51
N LEU A 20 19.60 7.85 5.19
CA LEU A 20 20.24 6.77 4.44
C LEU A 20 21.57 7.20 3.80
N GLY A 21 21.99 8.46 3.94
CA GLY A 21 23.22 8.99 3.34
C GLY A 21 23.20 9.05 1.81
N ILE A 22 22.02 9.12 1.19
CA ILE A 22 21.85 9.00 -0.27
C ILE A 22 21.93 10.38 -0.91
N LYS A 23 23.01 10.62 -1.69
CA LYS A 23 23.22 11.88 -2.44
C LYS A 23 22.24 12.07 -3.60
N ASN A 24 21.82 10.98 -4.25
CA ASN A 24 20.94 11.05 -5.42
C ASN A 24 19.45 10.95 -5.02
N PRO A 25 18.61 11.97 -5.25
CA PRO A 25 17.18 11.93 -4.93
C PRO A 25 16.40 10.82 -5.65
N MET A 26 16.89 10.35 -6.80
CA MET A 26 16.27 9.27 -7.56
C MET A 26 16.57 7.88 -6.98
N ALA A 27 17.61 7.76 -6.15
CA ALA A 27 17.98 6.51 -5.48
C ALA A 27 17.20 6.28 -4.17
N VAL A 28 16.37 7.23 -3.74
CA VAL A 28 15.50 7.07 -2.56
C VAL A 28 14.43 6.02 -2.84
N PRO A 29 14.21 5.03 -1.93
CA PRO A 29 13.19 4.00 -2.10
C PRO A 29 11.79 4.58 -2.30
N ARG A 30 10.99 3.97 -3.20
CA ARG A 30 9.63 4.41 -3.53
C ARG A 30 8.64 3.26 -3.42
N VAL A 31 7.39 3.60 -3.11
CA VAL A 31 6.28 2.64 -3.12
C VAL A 31 5.89 2.36 -4.57
N VAL A 32 6.05 1.12 -5.01
CA VAL A 32 5.72 0.69 -6.39
C VAL A 32 4.30 0.14 -6.49
N LYS A 33 3.91 -0.73 -5.55
CA LYS A 33 2.61 -1.38 -5.52
C LYS A 33 2.24 -1.73 -4.08
N ILE A 34 0.95 -1.64 -3.77
CA ILE A 34 0.37 -2.21 -2.55
C ILE A 34 -0.56 -3.35 -3.00
N MET A 35 -0.34 -4.55 -2.47
CA MET A 35 -1.20 -5.71 -2.72
C MET A 35 -1.97 -6.01 -1.44
N VAL A 36 -3.29 -6.05 -1.54
CA VAL A 36 -4.17 -6.42 -0.42
C VAL A 36 -4.64 -7.85 -0.67
N ASN A 37 -4.45 -8.71 0.33
CA ASN A 37 -4.82 -10.11 0.27
C ASN A 37 -5.57 -10.48 1.56
N THR A 38 -6.62 -11.30 1.43
CA THR A 38 -7.41 -11.83 2.54
C THR A 38 -7.42 -13.35 2.46
N SER A 39 -7.25 -14.00 3.62
CA SER A 39 -7.37 -15.45 3.75
C SER A 39 -8.17 -15.79 5.00
N MET A 40 -9.14 -16.69 4.87
CA MET A 40 -9.95 -17.17 5.99
C MET A 40 -10.15 -18.68 5.86
N LYS A 41 -10.14 -19.40 7.00
CA LYS A 41 -10.29 -20.87 7.01
C LYS A 41 -11.63 -21.32 6.39
N ASP A 42 -12.65 -20.48 6.53
CA ASP A 42 -14.01 -20.74 6.05
C ASP A 42 -14.17 -20.59 4.52
N PHE A 43 -13.11 -20.19 3.81
CA PHE A 43 -13.13 -20.13 2.34
C PHE A 43 -13.06 -21.51 1.70
N LEU A 44 -12.52 -22.51 2.40
CA LEU A 44 -12.49 -23.89 1.91
C LEU A 44 -13.86 -24.57 2.03
N SER A 45 -14.69 -24.13 2.97
CA SER A 45 -15.98 -24.73 3.31
C SER A 45 -17.16 -24.10 2.57
N ASP A 46 -17.14 -22.80 2.29
CA ASP A 46 -18.25 -22.13 1.60
C ASP A 46 -17.79 -21.10 0.56
N LYS A 47 -18.18 -21.34 -0.71
CA LYS A 47 -17.91 -20.43 -1.84
C LYS A 47 -18.55 -19.05 -1.66
N LYS A 48 -19.66 -18.93 -0.92
CA LYS A 48 -20.33 -17.65 -0.67
C LYS A 48 -19.46 -16.69 0.15
N ASN A 49 -18.63 -17.21 1.04
CA ASN A 49 -17.75 -16.38 1.86
C ASN A 49 -16.63 -15.75 1.03
N ILE A 50 -16.15 -16.45 -0.01
CA ILE A 50 -15.17 -15.89 -0.95
C ILE A 50 -15.77 -14.71 -1.71
N GLU A 51 -17.00 -14.85 -2.21
CA GLU A 51 -17.67 -13.76 -2.93
C GLU A 51 -17.94 -12.56 -2.02
N LYS A 52 -18.39 -12.81 -0.78
CA LYS A 52 -18.58 -11.74 0.21
C LYS A 52 -17.27 -11.01 0.54
N SER A 53 -16.18 -11.73 0.77
CA SER A 53 -14.88 -11.11 1.03
C SER A 53 -14.33 -10.35 -0.19
N ARG A 54 -14.68 -10.78 -1.42
CA ARG A 54 -14.37 -10.02 -2.63
C ARG A 54 -15.15 -8.70 -2.67
N GLU A 55 -16.43 -8.71 -2.36
CA GLU A 55 -17.26 -7.51 -2.29
C GLU A 55 -16.75 -6.54 -1.21
N GLU A 56 -16.46 -7.05 -0.01
CA GLU A 56 -15.90 -6.27 1.10
C GLU A 56 -14.54 -5.66 0.74
N LEU A 57 -13.64 -6.44 0.14
CA LEU A 57 -12.36 -5.91 -0.34
C LEU A 57 -12.56 -4.83 -1.40
N GLY A 58 -13.51 -5.03 -2.33
CA GLY A 58 -13.88 -4.00 -3.31
C GLY A 58 -14.34 -2.71 -2.65
N LEU A 59 -15.22 -2.79 -1.64
CA LEU A 59 -15.69 -1.62 -0.90
C LEU A 59 -14.57 -0.90 -0.13
N ILE A 60 -13.58 -1.64 0.38
CA ILE A 60 -12.45 -1.08 1.14
C ILE A 60 -11.42 -0.43 0.20
N THR A 61 -11.03 -1.12 -0.88
CA THR A 61 -9.95 -0.67 -1.76
C THR A 61 -10.43 0.26 -2.87
N GLY A 62 -11.74 0.29 -3.17
CA GLY A 62 -12.34 1.12 -4.21
C GLY A 62 -12.23 0.49 -5.59
#